data_AF-A0A328BNH8-F1
#
_entry.id   AF-A0A328BNH8-F1
#
_cell.length_a   1.000
_cell.length_b   1.000
_cell.length_c   1.000
_cell.angle_alpha   90.00
_cell.angle_beta   90.00
_cell.angle_gamma   90.00
#
_symmetry.space_group_name_H-M   'P 1'
#
loop_
_entity.id
_entity.type
_entity.pdbx_description
1 polymer ?
#
loop_
_entity_poly.entity_id
_entity_poly.type
_entity_poly.pdbx_seq_one_letter_code
_entity_poly.pdbx_strand_id
1 'polypeptide(L)'
;MSESPFTWRAGGCHCGGVRFEAALPATVEAQTCNCSMCAKTGFVHVIVPESRFRLTKGADRLAEYTFNTRVAKHLFCSECGVKSFYRPRSNPDGWSVNARCLDSVDGFELVIEAFDGQNWEANAHSLSHLSKEPA
;
A
#
# COMPACT_ATOMS: atom_id res chain seq x y z
N MET A 1 -22.75 19.43 -6.60
CA MET A 1 -21.34 19.23 -6.21
C MET A 1 -21.24 17.77 -5.80
N SER A 2 -20.82 16.88 -6.70
CA SER A 2 -20.67 15.47 -6.34
C SER A 2 -19.53 15.37 -5.32
N GLU A 3 -19.85 14.93 -4.10
CA GLU A 3 -18.82 14.59 -3.12
C GLU A 3 -17.87 13.56 -3.75
N SER A 4 -16.58 13.77 -3.54
CA SER A 4 -15.57 12.79 -3.96
C SER A 4 -15.91 11.45 -3.29
N PRO A 5 -15.94 10.32 -4.02
CA PRO A 5 -16.27 9.02 -3.41
C PRO A 5 -15.16 8.51 -2.48
N PHE A 6 -14.17 9.35 -2.16
CA PHE A 6 -12.99 9.02 -1.39
C PHE A 6 -12.86 9.91 -0.16
N THR A 7 -12.40 9.31 0.93
CA THR A 7 -12.03 10.01 2.16
C THR A 7 -10.53 9.87 2.39
N TRP A 8 -9.84 10.99 2.66
CA TRP A 8 -8.43 10.98 3.04
C TRP A 8 -8.26 10.41 4.43
N ARG A 9 -7.38 9.40 4.56
CA ARG A 9 -7.11 8.69 5.80
C ARG A 9 -5.63 8.75 6.13
N ALA A 10 -5.33 9.13 7.36
CA ALA A 10 -3.98 9.21 7.87
C ALA A 10 -3.44 7.83 8.27
N GLY A 11 -2.13 7.68 8.17
CA GLY A 11 -1.42 6.51 8.63
C GLY A 11 0.08 6.80 8.80
N GLY A 12 0.81 5.79 9.24
CA GLY A 12 2.25 5.94 9.43
C GLY A 12 2.96 4.73 9.99
N CYS A 13 4.24 4.93 10.26
CA CYS A 13 5.06 3.96 10.97
C CYS A 13 4.76 4.00 12.48
N HIS A 14 5.24 3.00 13.22
CA HIS A 14 4.99 2.89 14.66
C HIS A 14 5.50 4.10 15.47
N CYS A 15 6.72 4.59 15.19
CA CYS A 15 7.29 5.71 15.94
C CYS A 15 6.72 7.09 15.56
N GLY A 16 5.84 7.18 14.55
CA GLY A 16 5.31 8.45 14.05
C GLY A 16 6.33 9.35 13.31
N GLY A 17 7.54 8.84 13.04
CA GLY A 17 8.58 9.53 12.27
C GLY A 17 8.22 9.66 10.79
N VAL A 18 7.57 8.64 10.23
CA VAL A 18 7.04 8.59 8.85
C VAL A 18 5.52 8.60 8.91
N ARG A 19 4.88 9.53 8.17
CA ARG A 19 3.43 9.72 8.12
C ARG A 19 2.95 9.91 6.69
N PHE A 20 1.82 9.31 6.35
CA PHE A 20 1.22 9.42 5.02
C PHE A 20 -0.28 9.66 5.14
N GLU A 21 -0.90 10.02 4.02
CA GLU A 21 -2.34 9.94 3.84
C GLU A 21 -2.68 9.24 2.52
N ALA A 22 -3.79 8.51 2.52
CA ALA A 22 -4.33 7.86 1.34
C ALA A 22 -5.84 8.15 1.21
N ALA A 23 -6.30 8.48 0.00
CA ALA A 23 -7.72 8.67 -0.30
C ALA A 23 -8.37 7.33 -0.63
N LEU A 24 -9.22 6.83 0.27
CA LEU A 24 -9.83 5.50 0.17
C LEU A 24 -11.35 5.59 -0.02
N PRO A 25 -11.95 4.69 -0.82
CA PRO A 25 -13.40 4.56 -0.93
C PRO A 25 -14.05 4.00 0.35
N ALA A 26 -15.38 3.95 0.37
CA ALA A 26 -16.14 3.34 1.48
C ALA A 26 -15.95 1.82 1.58
N THR A 27 -15.73 1.12 0.47
CA THR A 27 -15.35 -0.31 0.44
C THR A 27 -13.98 -0.43 -0.20
N VAL A 28 -13.00 -0.90 0.57
CA VAL A 28 -11.59 -1.00 0.19
C VAL A 28 -11.24 -2.45 -0.09
N GLU A 29 -10.85 -2.73 -1.32
CA GLU A 29 -10.23 -4.00 -1.68
C GLU A 29 -8.78 -4.03 -1.19
N ALA A 30 -8.40 -5.14 -0.56
CA ALA A 30 -7.06 -5.37 -0.09
C ALA A 30 -6.58 -6.80 -0.34
N GLN A 31 -5.27 -6.99 -0.45
CA GLN A 31 -4.69 -8.29 -0.77
C GLN A 31 -3.70 -8.74 0.30
N THR A 32 -3.75 -10.03 0.63
CA THR A 32 -2.71 -10.71 1.40
C THR A 32 -1.90 -11.61 0.46
N CYS A 33 -0.61 -11.32 0.32
CA CYS A 33 0.25 -12.00 -0.64
C CYS A 33 1.15 -13.02 0.07
N ASN A 34 1.20 -14.25 -0.46
CA ASN A 34 1.99 -15.36 0.08
C ASN A 34 3.45 -15.43 -0.42
N CYS A 35 3.93 -14.43 -1.19
CA CYS A 35 5.32 -14.42 -1.66
C CYS A 35 6.31 -14.27 -0.50
N SER A 36 7.57 -14.66 -0.69
CA SER A 36 8.57 -14.71 0.39
C SER A 36 8.78 -13.39 1.13
N MET A 37 8.64 -12.24 0.45
CA MET A 37 8.74 -10.92 1.07
C MET A 37 7.45 -10.55 1.81
N CYS A 38 6.29 -10.65 1.14
CA CYS A 38 5.00 -10.21 1.72
C CYS A 38 4.58 -11.06 2.91
N ALA A 39 4.77 -12.39 2.83
CA ALA A 39 4.46 -13.32 3.92
C ALA A 39 5.28 -13.01 5.18
N LYS A 40 6.58 -12.66 5.05
CA LYS A 40 7.43 -12.28 6.18
C LYS A 40 7.01 -10.96 6.82
N THR A 41 6.60 -9.98 6.01
CA THR A 41 6.16 -8.67 6.52
C THR A 41 4.74 -8.67 7.07
N GLY A 42 3.93 -9.69 6.77
CA GLY A 42 2.50 -9.69 7.10
C GLY A 42 1.77 -8.48 6.52
N PHE A 43 2.09 -8.08 5.29
CA PHE A 43 1.54 -6.86 4.67
C PHE A 43 0.12 -7.10 4.16
N VAL A 44 -0.83 -6.20 4.49
CA VAL A 44 -2.17 -6.17 3.87
C VAL A 44 -2.18 -5.02 2.89
N HIS A 45 -2.14 -5.37 1.61
CA HIS A 45 -1.96 -4.42 0.52
C HIS A 45 -3.25 -3.67 0.25
N VAL A 46 -3.23 -2.34 0.38
CA VAL A 46 -4.25 -1.46 -0.21
C VAL A 46 -3.56 -0.63 -1.27
N ILE A 47 -3.88 -0.87 -2.54
CA ILE A 47 -3.23 -0.19 -3.67
C ILE A 47 -4.06 1.01 -4.08
N VAL A 48 -3.40 2.16 -4.23
CA VAL A 48 -4.00 3.42 -4.67
C VAL A 48 -3.17 4.05 -5.79
N PRO A 49 -3.79 4.82 -6.71
CA PRO A 49 -3.08 5.66 -7.68
C PRO A 49 -2.19 6.71 -6.99
N GLU A 50 -1.20 7.23 -7.72
CA GLU A 50 -0.31 8.32 -7.26
C GLU A 50 -1.09 9.54 -6.73
N SER A 51 -2.16 9.93 -7.43
CA SER A 51 -3.05 11.06 -7.09
C SER A 51 -3.75 10.91 -5.73
N ARG A 52 -3.90 9.67 -5.24
CA ARG A 52 -4.62 9.32 -4.01
C ARG A 52 -3.67 8.97 -2.86
N PHE A 53 -2.40 9.29 -2.97
CA PHE A 53 -1.41 9.12 -1.91
C PHE A 53 -0.59 10.39 -1.71
N ARG A 54 -0.26 10.69 -0.45
CA ARG A 54 0.73 11.72 -0.13
C ARG A 54 1.54 11.35 1.10
N LEU A 55 2.86 11.52 0.99
CA LEU A 55 3.79 11.47 2.12
C LEU A 55 3.73 12.81 2.84
N THR A 56 3.30 12.82 4.10
CA THR A 56 3.12 14.06 4.88
C THR A 56 4.30 14.35 5.81
N LYS A 57 5.11 13.33 6.16
CA LYS A 57 6.30 13.47 7.00
C LYS A 57 7.30 12.31 6.82
N GLY A 58 8.58 12.60 6.99
CA GLY A 58 9.62 11.58 7.22
C GLY A 58 10.23 10.96 5.97
N ALA A 59 10.28 11.70 4.86
CA ALA A 59 10.92 11.24 3.62
C ALA A 59 12.41 10.88 3.82
N ASP A 60 13.09 11.67 4.65
CA ASP A 60 14.48 11.49 5.10
C ASP A 60 14.68 10.28 6.03
N ARG A 61 13.59 9.73 6.58
CA ARG A 61 13.61 8.57 7.49
C ARG A 61 13.27 7.25 6.80
N LEU A 62 13.07 7.24 5.49
CA LEU A 62 12.78 6.04 4.72
C LEU A 62 14.08 5.38 4.24
N ALA A 63 14.18 4.07 4.47
CA ALA A 63 15.15 3.21 3.81
C ALA A 63 14.47 2.44 2.68
N GLU A 64 15.14 2.34 1.52
CA GLU A 64 14.68 1.58 0.36
C GLU A 64 15.39 0.22 0.27
N TYR A 65 14.61 -0.84 0.02
CA TYR A 65 15.11 -2.15 -0.35
C TYR A 65 14.47 -2.61 -1.67
N THR A 66 15.30 -3.10 -2.60
CA THR A 66 14.85 -3.64 -3.88
C THR A 66 15.55 -4.97 -4.17
N PHE A 67 14.85 -5.88 -4.84
CA PHE A 67 15.37 -7.19 -5.23
C PHE A 67 14.66 -7.70 -6.48
N ASN A 68 15.11 -8.84 -7.01
CA ASN A 68 14.58 -9.46 -8.23
C ASN A 68 14.58 -8.47 -9.41
N THR A 69 13.41 -8.09 -9.94
CA THR A 69 13.28 -7.13 -11.05
C THR A 69 13.64 -5.70 -10.68
N ARG A 70 13.81 -5.40 -9.38
CA ARG A 70 14.09 -4.06 -8.83
C ARG A 70 13.02 -2.98 -9.13
N VAL A 71 11.87 -3.39 -9.66
CA VAL A 71 10.72 -2.52 -9.93
C VAL A 71 10.04 -2.12 -8.62
N ALA A 72 9.78 -3.09 -7.74
CA ALA A 72 9.21 -2.79 -6.43
C ALA A 72 10.21 -2.02 -5.57
N LYS A 73 9.76 -0.90 -5.00
CA LYS A 73 10.54 -0.06 -4.08
C LYS A 73 10.01 -0.26 -2.68
N HIS A 74 10.57 -1.21 -1.91
CA HIS A 74 10.13 -1.46 -0.55
C HIS A 74 10.68 -0.39 0.39
N LEU A 75 9.79 0.44 0.95
CA LEU A 75 10.15 1.55 1.83
C LEU A 75 9.77 1.23 3.28
N PHE A 76 10.70 1.39 4.20
CA PHE A 76 10.44 1.18 5.63
C PHE A 76 11.10 2.29 6.46
N CYS A 77 10.53 2.56 7.62
CA CYS A 77 11.09 3.50 8.56
C CYS A 77 12.45 2.99 9.06
N SER A 78 13.51 3.75 8.84
CA SER A 78 14.87 3.44 9.29
C SER A 78 15.01 3.39 10.82
N GLU A 79 14.07 4.01 11.55
CA GLU A 79 14.07 4.07 13.01
C GLU A 79 13.33 2.89 13.66
N CYS A 80 12.11 2.58 13.22
CA CYS A 80 11.28 1.51 13.83
C CYS A 80 11.08 0.27 12.94
N GLY A 81 11.63 0.24 11.73
CA GLY A 81 11.55 -0.89 10.79
C GLY A 81 10.19 -1.09 10.11
N VAL A 82 9.16 -0.32 10.46
CA VAL A 82 7.81 -0.50 9.89
C VAL A 82 7.76 -0.07 8.43
N LYS A 83 7.29 -1.00 7.59
CA LYS A 83 6.96 -0.79 6.18
C LYS A 83 5.50 -0.35 6.04
N SER A 84 5.24 0.95 6.15
CA SER A 84 3.87 1.50 6.13
C SER A 84 3.27 1.62 4.73
N PHE A 85 4.12 1.82 3.71
CA PHE A 85 3.72 1.89 2.31
C PHE A 85 4.94 1.60 1.43
N TYR A 86 4.71 1.30 0.16
CA TYR A 86 5.79 1.09 -0.80
C TYR A 86 5.27 1.18 -2.25
N ARG A 87 6.15 1.27 -3.25
CA ARG A 87 5.75 1.12 -4.67
C ARG A 87 5.81 -0.35 -5.09
N PRO A 88 4.68 -1.00 -5.41
CA PRO A 88 4.65 -2.42 -5.77
C PRO A 88 5.10 -2.67 -7.21
N ARG A 89 5.56 -3.91 -7.49
CA ARG A 89 5.92 -4.35 -8.86
C ARG A 89 4.71 -4.35 -9.80
N SER A 90 3.53 -4.73 -9.29
CA SER A 90 2.29 -4.83 -10.06
C SER A 90 1.74 -3.47 -10.51
N ASN A 91 2.03 -2.43 -9.73
CA ASN A 91 1.48 -1.08 -9.90
C ASN A 91 2.59 -0.04 -9.64
N PRO A 92 3.59 0.07 -10.51
CA PRO A 92 4.74 0.96 -10.32
C PRO A 92 4.38 2.46 -10.41
N ASP A 93 3.18 2.75 -10.91
CA ASP A 93 2.53 4.05 -11.06
C ASP A 93 1.64 4.42 -9.86
N GLY A 94 1.60 3.57 -8.82
CA GLY A 94 0.81 3.80 -7.61
C GLY A 94 1.55 3.39 -6.34
N TRP A 95 0.82 3.44 -5.24
CA TRP A 95 1.30 3.12 -3.90
C TRP A 95 0.51 2.00 -3.29
N SER A 96 1.19 1.08 -2.63
CA SER A 96 0.56 0.08 -1.77
C SER A 96 0.78 0.48 -0.32
N VAL A 97 -0.27 0.91 0.37
CA VAL A 97 -0.25 1.18 1.82
C VAL A 97 -0.59 -0.09 2.58
N ASN A 98 -0.01 -0.25 3.77
CA ASN A 98 -0.36 -1.36 4.66
C ASN A 98 -1.62 -0.97 5.42
N ALA A 99 -2.72 -1.71 5.28
CA ALA A 99 -3.96 -1.41 6.00
C ALA A 99 -3.75 -1.36 7.53
N ARG A 100 -2.80 -2.15 8.05
CA ARG A 100 -2.42 -2.18 9.47
C ARG A 100 -1.70 -0.92 9.96
N CYS A 101 -1.34 -0.02 9.04
CA CYS A 101 -0.64 1.23 9.33
C CYS A 101 -1.54 2.46 9.14
N LEU A 102 -2.83 2.28 8.86
CA LEU A 102 -3.84 3.34 8.95
C LEU A 102 -4.14 3.62 10.43
N ASP A 103 -4.31 4.89 10.81
CA ASP A 103 -4.56 5.26 12.21
C ASP A 103 -5.94 4.81 12.70
N SER A 104 -6.92 4.76 11.80
CA SER A 104 -8.27 4.27 12.08
C SER A 104 -8.78 3.44 10.90
N VAL A 105 -9.50 2.39 11.24
CA VAL A 105 -10.23 1.52 10.30
C VAL A 105 -11.72 1.87 10.23
N ASP A 106 -12.14 2.96 10.89
CA ASP A 106 -13.54 3.35 10.97
C ASP A 106 -14.02 3.99 9.67
N GLY A 107 -15.29 3.78 9.34
CA GLY A 107 -15.94 4.42 8.20
C GLY A 107 -15.49 3.89 6.84
N PHE A 108 -14.87 2.71 6.78
CA PHE A 108 -14.77 1.92 5.55
C PHE A 108 -14.86 0.43 5.85
N GLU A 109 -15.31 -0.33 4.87
CA GLU A 109 -15.26 -1.79 4.85
C GLU A 109 -13.95 -2.24 4.19
N LEU A 110 -13.25 -3.19 4.81
CA LEU A 110 -12.03 -3.77 4.27
C LEU A 110 -12.30 -5.20 3.79
N VAL A 111 -12.28 -5.41 2.48
CA VAL A 111 -12.45 -6.72 1.85
C VAL A 111 -11.06 -7.28 1.53
N ILE A 112 -10.67 -8.36 2.21
CA ILE A 112 -9.33 -8.95 2.07
C ILE A 112 -9.40 -10.21 1.21
N GLU A 113 -8.66 -10.21 0.12
CA GLU A 113 -8.50 -11.36 -0.77
C GLU A 113 -7.09 -11.96 -0.67
N ALA A 114 -6.99 -13.27 -0.81
CA ALA A 114 -5.71 -13.95 -0.87
C ALA A 114 -5.13 -13.83 -2.28
N PHE A 115 -3.85 -13.47 -2.39
CA PHE A 115 -3.12 -13.40 -3.65
C PHE A 115 -1.96 -14.39 -3.66
N ASP A 116 -1.90 -15.20 -4.73
CA ASP A 116 -0.83 -16.16 -4.95
C ASP A 116 0.39 -15.50 -5.61
N GLY A 117 1.20 -14.84 -4.79
CA GLY A 117 2.47 -14.25 -5.20
C GLY A 117 3.64 -15.22 -5.31
N GLN A 118 3.48 -16.49 -4.89
CA GLN A 118 4.48 -17.53 -5.20
C GLN A 118 4.44 -17.89 -6.69
N ASN A 119 3.24 -17.94 -7.27
CA ASN A 119 3.04 -18.15 -8.70
C ASN A 119 2.82 -16.81 -9.44
N TRP A 120 3.74 -15.85 -9.25
CA TRP A 120 3.58 -14.46 -9.69
C TRP A 120 3.21 -14.31 -11.18
N GLU A 121 3.92 -14.98 -12.09
CA GLU A 121 3.72 -14.76 -13.54
C GLU A 121 2.37 -15.27 -14.05
N ALA A 122 1.73 -16.20 -13.33
CA ALA A 122 0.38 -16.64 -13.63
C ALA A 122 -0.69 -15.65 -13.12
N ASN A 123 -0.43 -14.95 -12.01
CA ASN A 123 -1.47 -14.24 -11.25
C ASN A 123 -1.37 -12.71 -11.32
N ALA A 124 -0.20 -12.12 -11.60
CA ALA A 124 0.03 -10.68 -11.44
C ALA A 124 -0.91 -9.78 -12.27
N HIS A 125 -1.46 -10.28 -13.37
CA HIS A 125 -2.40 -9.54 -14.22
C HIS A 125 -3.67 -9.12 -13.47
N SER A 126 -4.10 -9.89 -12.46
CA SER A 126 -5.29 -9.56 -11.66
C SER A 126 -5.13 -8.27 -10.85
N LEU A 127 -3.90 -7.85 -10.52
CA LEU A 127 -3.63 -6.65 -9.72
C LEU A 127 -3.49 -5.36 -10.55
N SER A 128 -3.36 -5.48 -11.88
CA SER A 128 -2.95 -4.38 -12.76
C SER A 128 -3.93 -3.19 -12.81
N HIS A 129 -5.17 -3.39 -12.39
CA HIS A 129 -6.21 -2.35 -12.40
C HIS A 129 -6.23 -1.50 -11.13
N LEU A 130 -5.59 -1.94 -10.04
CA LEU A 130 -5.75 -1.35 -8.70
C LEU A 130 -5.14 0.05 -8.53
N SER A 131 -4.16 0.43 -9.38
CA SER A 131 -3.59 1.80 -9.41
C SER A 131 -4.24 2.71 -10.45
N LYS A 132 -5.24 2.22 -11.19
CA LYS A 132 -5.96 3.04 -12.15
C LYS A 132 -7.02 3.87 -11.42
N GLU A 133 -7.27 5.07 -11.91
CA GLU A 133 -8.44 5.82 -11.46
C GLU A 133 -9.69 5.09 -11.93
N PRO A 134 -10.72 4.96 -11.07
CA PRO A 134 -12.02 4.51 -11.54
C PRO A 134 -12.55 5.52 -12.56
N ALA A 135 -13.11 4.99 -13.65
CA ALA A 135 -13.70 5.77 -14.73
C ALA A 135 -14.92 6.57 -14.27
#